data_AF-A0A1Q7M9J8-F1
#
_entry.id   AF-A0A1Q7M9J8-F1
#
_cell.length_a   1.000
_cell.length_b   1.000
_cell.length_c   1.000
_cell.angle_alpha   90.00
_cell.angle_beta   90.00
_cell.angle_gamma   90.00
#
_symmetry.space_group_name_H-M   'P 1'
#
loop_
_entity.id
_entity.type
_entity.pdbx_description
1 polymer ?
#
loop_
_entity_poly.entity_id
_entity_poly.type
_entity_poly.pdbx_seq_one_letter_code
_entity_poly.pdbx_strand_id
1 'polypeptide(L)'
;MITHPALGQSTQVLVAKQDLLQAFQSIQKAEQQGASNTDLLPLSIQLNTALKYEESAEILSEQGNTSGAYSYAVQSINLSTQVAVAAEALGNEAQNSSSYRTILAYTIAIVAAVFSTIAVLEANRIWRIVGRRRLLKTKIEYRKKVR
;
A
#
# COMPACT_ATOMS: atom_id res chain seq x y z
N MET A 1 30.23 -45.24 -7.96
CA MET A 1 29.69 -43.97 -7.39
C MET A 1 28.82 -43.36 -8.47
N ILE A 2 27.49 -43.54 -8.36
CA ILE A 2 26.53 -43.13 -9.40
C ILE A 2 25.87 -41.85 -8.91
N THR A 3 26.35 -40.70 -9.37
CA THR A 3 25.69 -39.41 -9.15
C THR A 3 24.37 -39.43 -9.92
N HIS A 4 23.25 -39.34 -9.21
CA HIS A 4 21.90 -39.19 -9.76
C HIS A 4 21.64 -37.69 -9.97
N PRO A 5 21.70 -37.12 -11.20
CA PRO A 5 21.47 -35.69 -11.41
C PRO A 5 19.97 -35.38 -11.63
N ALA A 6 19.20 -36.38 -12.05
CA ALA A 6 17.82 -36.20 -12.53
C ALA A 6 16.82 -35.79 -11.44
N LEU A 7 17.01 -36.24 -10.19
CA LEU A 7 16.09 -35.94 -9.08
C LEU A 7 16.19 -34.49 -8.60
N GLY A 8 17.38 -33.88 -8.70
CA GLY A 8 17.55 -32.46 -8.42
C GLY A 8 16.85 -31.61 -9.47
N GLN A 9 17.15 -31.82 -10.75
CA GLN A 9 16.70 -30.95 -11.86
C GLN A 9 15.19 -30.87 -12.03
N SER A 10 14.47 -31.99 -11.93
CA SER A 10 13.01 -31.97 -11.95
C SER A 10 12.42 -31.17 -10.79
N THR A 11 13.10 -31.13 -9.64
CA THR A 11 12.65 -30.29 -8.52
C THR A 11 12.82 -28.81 -8.77
N GLN A 12 13.87 -28.32 -9.46
CA GLN A 12 13.99 -26.87 -9.69
C GLN A 12 12.98 -26.32 -10.69
N VAL A 13 12.67 -27.05 -11.76
CA VAL A 13 11.61 -26.63 -12.71
C VAL A 13 10.25 -26.59 -11.98
N LEU A 14 9.98 -27.59 -11.13
CA LEU A 14 8.76 -27.60 -10.32
C LEU A 14 8.72 -26.44 -9.31
N VAL A 15 9.82 -26.17 -8.62
CA VAL A 15 9.94 -25.05 -7.68
C VAL A 15 9.77 -23.71 -8.40
N ALA A 16 10.35 -23.55 -9.60
CA ALA A 16 10.16 -22.35 -10.41
C ALA A 16 8.68 -22.09 -10.72
N LYS A 17 7.93 -23.12 -11.13
CA LYS A 17 6.47 -23.01 -11.35
C LYS A 17 5.72 -22.59 -10.08
N GLN A 18 6.09 -23.15 -8.93
CA GLN A 18 5.47 -22.81 -7.65
C GLN A 18 5.77 -21.37 -7.24
N ASP A 19 7.02 -20.92 -7.36
CA ASP A 19 7.42 -19.56 -6.99
C ASP A 19 6.84 -18.51 -7.94
N LEU A 20 6.67 -18.85 -9.23
CA LEU A 20 5.94 -18.00 -10.19
C LEU A 20 4.49 -17.79 -9.76
N LEU A 21 3.80 -18.86 -9.35
CA LEU A 21 2.43 -18.76 -8.83
C LEU A 21 2.37 -17.93 -7.55
N GLN A 22 3.31 -18.13 -6.63
CA GLN A 22 3.39 -17.34 -5.41
C GLN A 22 3.61 -15.85 -5.72
N ALA A 23 4.55 -15.54 -6.61
CA ALA A 23 4.84 -14.17 -7.02
C ALA A 23 3.63 -13.48 -7.66
N PHE A 24 2.89 -14.20 -8.50
CA PHE A 24 1.64 -13.72 -9.08
C PHE A 24 0.57 -13.43 -8.01
N GLN A 25 0.41 -14.35 -7.04
CA GLN A 25 -0.50 -14.15 -5.91
C GLN A 25 -0.10 -12.95 -5.04
N SER A 26 1.21 -12.74 -4.81
CA SER A 26 1.70 -11.57 -4.07
C SER A 26 1.40 -10.26 -4.80
N ILE A 27 1.53 -10.20 -6.14
CA ILE A 27 1.11 -9.04 -6.93
C ILE A 27 -0.38 -8.77 -6.78
N GLN A 28 -1.24 -9.80 -6.94
CA GLN A 28 -2.68 -9.62 -6.77
C GLN A 28 -3.05 -9.14 -5.37
N LYS A 29 -2.38 -9.68 -4.34
CA LYS A 29 -2.58 -9.25 -2.96
C LYS A 29 -2.17 -7.80 -2.77
N ALA A 30 -1.05 -7.37 -3.33
CA ALA A 30 -0.59 -5.99 -3.27
C ALA A 30 -1.59 -5.03 -3.95
N GLU A 31 -2.13 -5.42 -5.10
CA GLU A 31 -3.19 -4.68 -5.80
C GLU A 31 -4.44 -4.55 -4.92
N GLN A 32 -4.90 -5.64 -4.30
CA GLN A 32 -6.03 -5.64 -3.37
C GLN A 32 -5.79 -4.77 -2.13
N GLN A 33 -4.54 -4.65 -1.68
CA GLN A 33 -4.12 -3.77 -0.58
C GLN A 33 -4.02 -2.29 -1.01
N GLY A 34 -4.20 -1.98 -2.29
CA GLY A 34 -4.22 -0.63 -2.84
C GLY A 34 -2.88 -0.14 -3.40
N ALA A 35 -1.93 -1.04 -3.68
CA ALA A 35 -0.70 -0.67 -4.37
C ALA A 35 -1.01 -0.11 -5.76
N SER A 36 -0.25 0.90 -6.21
CA SER A 36 -0.53 1.56 -7.48
C SER A 36 -0.14 0.68 -8.66
N ASN A 37 -0.94 0.73 -9.74
CA ASN A 37 -0.60 0.01 -10.98
C ASN A 37 0.74 0.44 -11.58
N THR A 38 1.17 1.69 -11.35
CA THR A 38 2.48 2.18 -11.77
C THR A 38 3.63 1.50 -11.04
N ASP A 39 3.44 1.17 -9.76
CA ASP A 39 4.46 0.48 -8.96
C ASP A 39 4.45 -1.04 -9.21
N LEU A 40 3.29 -1.60 -9.56
CA LEU A 40 3.13 -3.02 -9.88
C LEU A 40 3.56 -3.39 -11.32
N LEU A 41 3.52 -2.45 -12.27
CA LEU A 41 3.85 -2.71 -13.67
C LEU A 41 5.28 -3.26 -13.86
N PRO A 42 6.34 -2.70 -13.24
CA PRO A 42 7.69 -3.26 -13.30
C PRO A 42 7.77 -4.70 -12.77
N LEU A 43 7.00 -5.02 -11.72
CA LEU A 43 6.96 -6.37 -11.14
C LEU A 43 6.32 -7.38 -12.08
N SER A 44 5.25 -6.98 -12.80
CA SER A 44 4.64 -7.81 -13.83
C SER A 44 5.59 -8.09 -15.01
N ILE A 45 6.38 -7.09 -15.42
CA ILE A 45 7.42 -7.27 -16.47
C ILE A 45 8.51 -8.25 -16.01
N GLN A 46 8.96 -8.14 -14.75
CA GLN A 46 9.92 -9.06 -14.17
C GLN A 46 9.34 -10.49 -14.06
N LEU A 47 8.09 -10.63 -13.66
CA LEU A 47 7.41 -11.93 -13.60
C LEU A 47 7.30 -12.58 -14.98
N ASN A 48 6.98 -11.79 -16.02
CA ASN A 48 6.99 -12.27 -17.40
C ASN A 48 8.38 -12.72 -17.86
N THR A 49 9.43 -12.07 -17.38
CA THR A 49 10.81 -12.51 -17.64
C THR A 49 11.11 -13.83 -16.92
N ALA A 50 10.64 -13.98 -15.68
CA ALA A 50 10.79 -15.22 -14.92
C ALA A 50 10.06 -16.39 -15.59
N LEU A 51 8.86 -16.15 -16.14
CA LEU A 51 8.11 -17.12 -16.95
C LEU A 51 8.90 -17.59 -18.18
N LYS A 52 9.53 -16.67 -18.91
CA LYS A 52 10.37 -17.05 -20.07
C LYS A 52 11.56 -17.92 -19.69
N TYR A 53 12.15 -17.68 -18.51
CA TYR A 53 13.22 -18.54 -18.01
C TYR A 53 12.71 -19.92 -17.63
N GLU A 54 11.53 -20.03 -17.05
CA GLU A 54 10.89 -21.31 -16.75
C GLU A 54 10.60 -22.10 -18.03
N GLU A 55 9.99 -21.46 -19.04
CA GLU A 55 9.73 -22.07 -20.35
C GLU A 55 11.03 -22.55 -21.02
N SER A 56 12.09 -21.74 -20.96
CA SER A 56 13.41 -22.13 -21.47
C SER A 56 13.99 -23.32 -20.70
N ALA A 57 13.75 -23.40 -19.39
CA ALA A 57 14.20 -24.51 -18.57
C ALA A 57 13.47 -25.81 -18.92
N GLU A 58 12.16 -25.76 -19.14
CA GLU A 58 11.34 -26.89 -19.54
C GLU A 58 11.79 -27.42 -20.90
N ILE A 59 11.93 -26.55 -21.91
CA ILE A 59 12.42 -26.91 -23.25
C ILE A 59 13.80 -27.58 -23.18
N LEU A 60 14.74 -27.01 -22.41
CA LEU A 60 16.09 -27.58 -22.28
C LEU A 60 16.10 -28.92 -21.53
N SER A 61 15.18 -29.08 -20.58
CA SER A 61 15.00 -30.35 -19.86
C SER A 61 14.50 -31.45 -20.79
N GLU A 62 13.51 -31.14 -21.63
CA GLU A 62 12.97 -32.07 -22.65
C GLU A 62 14.03 -32.49 -23.68
N GLN A 63 14.96 -31.57 -24.01
CA GLN A 63 16.09 -31.84 -24.91
C GLN A 63 17.24 -32.62 -24.23
N GLY A 64 17.13 -32.94 -22.94
CA GLY A 64 18.17 -33.61 -22.18
C GLY A 64 19.36 -32.70 -21.80
N ASN A 65 19.27 -31.39 -22.04
CA ASN A 65 20.25 -30.41 -21.58
C ASN A 65 19.97 -30.00 -20.13
N THR A 66 20.34 -30.89 -19.22
CA THR A 66 20.04 -30.77 -17.80
C THR A 66 20.74 -29.60 -17.10
N SER A 67 21.94 -29.22 -17.56
CA SER A 67 22.67 -28.08 -16.98
C SER A 67 22.07 -26.74 -17.40
N GLY A 68 21.65 -26.63 -18.65
CA GLY A 68 20.94 -25.45 -19.14
C GLY A 68 19.60 -25.29 -18.44
N ALA A 69 18.82 -26.38 -18.37
CA ALA A 69 17.53 -26.40 -17.68
C ALA A 69 17.65 -25.91 -16.23
N TYR A 70 18.63 -26.43 -15.48
CA TYR A 70 18.89 -26.00 -14.11
C TYR A 70 19.18 -24.50 -14.00
N SER A 71 20.08 -23.97 -14.84
CA SER A 71 20.47 -22.56 -14.82
C SER A 71 19.28 -21.62 -15.05
N TYR A 72 18.42 -21.96 -16.02
CA TYR A 72 17.24 -21.18 -16.34
C TYR A 72 16.16 -21.30 -15.25
N ALA A 73 15.96 -22.49 -14.67
CA ALA A 73 15.05 -22.68 -13.54
C ALA A 73 15.46 -21.82 -12.33
N VAL A 74 16.75 -21.77 -12.01
CA VAL A 74 17.28 -20.92 -10.92
C VAL A 74 17.07 -19.44 -11.20
N GLN A 75 17.24 -18.99 -12.45
CA GLN A 75 16.94 -17.59 -12.82
C GLN A 75 15.46 -17.26 -12.66
N SER A 76 14.57 -18.18 -13.04
CA SER A 76 13.13 -18.03 -12.83
C SER A 76 12.81 -17.89 -11.34
N ILE A 77 13.29 -18.82 -10.51
CA ILE A 77 13.12 -18.84 -9.04
C ILE A 77 13.59 -17.53 -8.40
N ASN A 78 14.80 -17.07 -8.75
CA ASN A 78 15.36 -15.86 -8.15
C ASN A 78 14.54 -14.63 -8.49
N LEU A 79 14.04 -14.54 -9.72
CA LEU A 79 13.29 -13.38 -10.17
C LEU A 79 11.84 -13.40 -9.65
N SER A 80 11.18 -14.56 -9.64
CA SER A 80 9.86 -14.72 -9.05
C SER A 80 9.87 -14.45 -7.54
N THR A 81 10.89 -14.92 -6.82
CA THR A 81 11.06 -14.63 -5.38
C THR A 81 11.23 -13.12 -5.13
N GLN A 82 12.07 -12.45 -5.93
CA GLN A 82 12.24 -10.99 -5.82
C GLN A 82 10.93 -10.24 -6.07
N VAL A 83 10.17 -10.65 -7.09
CA VAL A 83 8.85 -10.10 -7.39
C VAL A 83 7.89 -10.31 -6.22
N ALA A 84 7.85 -11.52 -5.63
CA ALA A 84 6.97 -11.82 -4.50
C ALA A 84 7.27 -10.90 -3.31
N VAL A 85 8.54 -10.77 -2.94
CA VAL A 85 8.98 -9.90 -1.82
C VAL A 85 8.68 -8.43 -2.10
N ALA A 86 8.97 -7.95 -3.31
CA ALA A 86 8.69 -6.56 -3.69
C ALA A 86 7.19 -6.25 -3.71
N ALA A 87 6.37 -7.17 -4.21
CA ALA A 87 4.92 -7.03 -4.21
C ALA A 87 4.37 -6.99 -2.77
N GLU A 88 4.84 -7.87 -1.89
CA GLU A 88 4.46 -7.83 -0.46
C GLU A 88 4.84 -6.50 0.20
N ALA A 89 6.01 -5.96 -0.11
CA ALA A 89 6.43 -4.65 0.41
C ALA A 89 5.50 -3.52 -0.08
N LEU A 90 5.17 -3.49 -1.37
CA LEU A 90 4.24 -2.50 -1.94
C LEU A 90 2.84 -2.61 -1.34
N GLY A 91 2.34 -3.84 -1.16
CA GLY A 91 1.06 -4.09 -0.53
C GLY A 91 1.00 -3.65 0.93
N ASN A 92 2.05 -3.92 1.70
CA ASN A 92 2.15 -3.48 3.09
C ASN A 92 2.24 -1.95 3.19
N GLU A 93 3.00 -1.30 2.30
CA GLU A 93 3.09 0.17 2.25
C GLU A 93 1.74 0.81 1.91
N ALA A 94 1.04 0.26 0.90
CA ALA A 94 -0.29 0.74 0.52
C ALA A 94 -1.29 0.62 1.67
N GLN A 95 -1.33 -0.53 2.35
CA GLN A 95 -2.21 -0.77 3.48
C GLN A 95 -1.93 0.17 4.67
N ASN A 96 -0.64 0.42 4.96
CA ASN A 96 -0.24 1.34 6.03
C ASN A 96 -0.62 2.79 5.68
N SER A 97 -0.35 3.24 4.46
CA SER A 97 -0.66 4.61 4.02
C SER A 97 -2.17 4.92 4.10
N SER A 98 -3.03 3.95 3.76
CA SER A 98 -4.48 4.05 3.87
C SER A 98 -4.93 4.17 5.33
N SER A 99 -4.34 3.36 6.22
CA SER A 99 -4.66 3.35 7.65
C SER A 99 -4.33 4.67 8.34
N TYR A 100 -3.19 5.29 8.01
CA TYR A 100 -2.79 6.59 8.56
C TYR A 100 -3.78 7.72 8.21
N ARG A 101 -4.27 7.75 6.97
CA ARG A 101 -5.24 8.78 6.54
C ARG A 101 -6.57 8.67 7.29
N THR A 102 -7.03 7.45 7.50
CA THR A 102 -8.28 7.18 8.25
C THR A 102 -8.16 7.59 9.71
N ILE A 103 -7.04 7.25 10.38
CA ILE A 103 -6.80 7.64 11.78
C ILE A 103 -6.75 9.17 11.93
N LEU A 104 -6.06 9.87 11.04
CA LEU A 104 -6.00 11.33 11.06
C LEU A 104 -7.37 11.96 10.85
N ALA A 105 -8.16 11.45 9.89
CA ALA A 105 -9.50 11.95 9.62
C ALA A 105 -10.42 11.81 10.83
N TYR A 106 -10.44 10.65 11.49
CA TYR A 106 -11.23 10.46 12.71
C TYR A 106 -10.74 11.34 13.87
N THR A 107 -9.43 11.47 14.03
CA THR A 107 -8.85 12.31 15.08
C THR A 107 -9.25 13.78 14.88
N ILE A 108 -9.14 14.30 13.65
CA ILE A 108 -9.56 15.65 13.30
C ILE A 108 -11.07 15.83 13.53
N ALA A 109 -11.88 14.85 13.14
CA ALA A 109 -13.32 14.90 13.34
C ALA A 109 -13.71 14.97 14.82
N ILE A 110 -13.08 14.15 15.67
CA ILE A 110 -13.30 14.17 17.13
C ILE A 110 -12.90 15.53 17.71
N VAL A 111 -11.72 16.03 17.34
CA VAL A 111 -11.23 17.34 17.81
C VAL A 111 -12.19 18.46 17.38
N ALA A 112 -12.62 18.45 16.11
CA ALA A 112 -13.58 19.44 15.59
C ALA A 112 -14.94 19.37 16.31
N ALA A 113 -15.44 18.18 16.62
CA ALA A 113 -16.69 18.00 17.35
C ALA A 113 -16.61 18.56 18.78
N VAL A 114 -15.49 18.34 19.47
CA VAL A 114 -15.25 18.90 20.81
C VAL A 114 -15.23 20.42 20.75
N PHE A 115 -14.47 21.01 19.83
CA PHE A 115 -14.40 22.46 19.67
C PHE A 115 -15.75 23.07 19.28
N SER A 116 -16.50 22.42 18.38
CA SER A 116 -17.84 22.86 17.99
C SER A 116 -18.78 22.87 19.20
N THR A 117 -18.74 21.83 20.03
CA THR A 117 -19.56 21.74 21.25
C THR A 117 -19.24 22.85 22.23
N ILE A 118 -17.95 23.12 22.47
CA ILE A 118 -17.49 24.23 23.33
C ILE A 118 -17.94 25.58 22.74
N ALA A 119 -17.80 25.77 21.43
CA ALA A 119 -18.21 26.99 20.75
C ALA A 119 -19.72 27.24 20.89
N VAL A 120 -20.57 26.21 20.79
CA VAL A 120 -22.02 26.33 21.00
C VAL A 120 -22.35 26.71 22.44
N LEU A 121 -21.68 26.11 23.42
CA LEU A 121 -21.87 26.43 24.84
C LEU A 121 -21.47 27.88 25.16
N GLU A 122 -20.32 28.32 24.66
CA GLU A 122 -19.80 29.68 24.91
C GLU A 122 -20.43 30.73 23.99
N ALA A 123 -21.04 30.35 22.87
CA ALA A 123 -21.71 31.28 21.94
C ALA A 123 -22.70 32.17 22.70
N ASN A 124 -23.54 31.57 23.55
CA ASN A 124 -24.56 32.31 24.28
C ASN A 124 -23.94 33.33 25.26
N ARG A 125 -22.75 33.02 25.81
CA ARG A 125 -21.99 33.91 26.70
C ARG A 125 -21.35 35.06 25.92
N ILE A 126 -20.79 34.77 24.75
CA ILE A 126 -20.20 35.76 23.83
C ILE A 126 -21.27 36.72 23.31
N TRP A 127 -22.43 36.21 22.86
CA TRP A 127 -23.55 37.04 22.42
C TRP A 127 -24.04 37.99 23.51
N ARG A 128 -24.09 37.55 24.78
CA ARG A 128 -24.41 38.43 25.91
C ARG A 128 -23.36 39.52 26.13
N ILE A 129 -22.07 39.20 26.00
CA ILE A 129 -20.99 40.18 26.17
C ILE A 129 -21.02 41.21 25.04
N VAL A 130 -21.17 40.77 23.79
CA VAL A 130 -21.28 41.65 22.61
C VAL A 130 -22.52 42.53 22.72
N GLY A 131 -23.67 41.97 23.10
CA GLY A 131 -24.90 42.72 23.34
C GLY A 131 -24.74 43.79 24.42
N ARG A 132 -24.11 43.46 25.56
CA ARG A 132 -23.81 44.44 26.63
C ARG A 132 -22.88 45.56 26.15
N ARG A 133 -21.84 45.24 25.37
CA ARG A 133 -20.93 46.25 24.82
C ARG A 133 -21.63 47.19 23.82
N ARG A 134 -22.54 46.67 22.99
CA ARG A 134 -23.35 47.50 22.07
C ARG A 134 -24.28 48.45 22.83
N LEU A 135 -24.97 47.94 23.87
CA LEU A 135 -25.86 48.74 24.71
C LEU A 135 -25.13 49.83 25.51
N LEU A 136 -23.90 49.56 25.96
CA LEU A 136 -23.07 50.56 26.63
C LEU A 136 -22.63 51.68 25.68
N LYS A 137 -22.25 51.34 24.43
CA LYS A 137 -21.92 52.34 23.42
C LYS A 137 -23.10 53.26 23.09
N THR A 138 -24.29 52.71 22.86
CA THR A 138 -25.49 53.52 22.58
C THR A 138 -25.90 54.39 23.76
N LYS A 139 -25.76 53.93 25.01
CA LYS A 139 -25.97 54.78 26.20
C LYS A 139 -24.98 55.95 26.27
N ILE A 140 -23.71 55.73 25.92
CA ILE A 140 -22.67 56.78 25.95
C ILE A 140 -22.92 57.81 24.85
N GLU A 141 -23.30 57.37 23.64
CA GLU A 141 -23.64 58.26 22.52
C GLU A 141 -24.89 59.09 22.81
N TYR A 142 -25.94 58.48 23.38
CA TYR A 142 -27.16 59.20 23.75
C TYR A 142 -26.89 60.26 24.83
N ARG A 143 -26.06 59.94 25.85
CA ARG A 143 -25.67 60.90 26.89
C ARG A 143 -24.84 62.08 26.36
N LYS A 144 -24.03 61.88 25.31
CA LYS A 144 -23.26 62.94 24.65
C LYS A 144 -24.13 63.88 23.80
N LYS A 145 -25.29 63.41 23.34
CA LYS A 145 -26.18 64.16 22.43
C LYS A 145 -27.21 65.04 23.17
N VAL A 146 -27.46 64.77 24.45
CA VAL A 146 -28.43 65.47 25.31
C VAL A 146 -27.75 66.54 26.18
N ARG A 147 -26.45 66.78 26.00
CA ARG A 147 -25.66 67.80 26.69
C ARG A 147 -25.18 68.82 25.68
#